data_AF-A0A927QX22-F1
#
_entry.id   AF-A0A927QX22-F1
#
_cell.length_a   1.000
_cell.length_b   1.000
_cell.length_c   1.000
_cell.angle_alpha   90.00
_cell.angle_beta   90.00
_cell.angle_gamma   90.00
#
_symmetry.space_group_name_H-M   'P 1'
#
loop_
_entity.id
_entity.type
_entity.pdbx_description
1 polymer ?
#
loop_
_entity_poly.entity_id
_entity_poly.type
_entity_poly.pdbx_seq_one_letter_code
_entity_poly.pdbx_strand_id
1 'polypeptide(L)'
;MKEEEQFLGYIGDYRVHDSKIEGILCENANATVTLRGYEGELITVHFYGVQNMHFNRPIGMMLYSISEMKAKEPLRKFLFANWYEEDDASFEILAERVEFTVQEK
;
A
#
# COMPACT_ATOMS: atom_id res chain seq x y z
N MET A 1 -9.24 15.18 -20.77
CA MET A 1 -8.94 15.53 -19.36
C MET A 1 -8.67 14.23 -18.64
N LYS A 2 -7.47 14.02 -18.08
CA LYS A 2 -7.28 12.91 -17.14
C LYS A 2 -8.24 13.18 -15.98
N GLU A 3 -9.09 12.22 -15.61
CA GLU A 3 -9.73 12.30 -14.29
C GLU A 3 -8.58 12.46 -13.30
N GLU A 4 -8.53 13.61 -12.64
CA GLU A 4 -7.45 13.97 -11.73
C GLU A 4 -7.40 12.91 -10.62
N GLU A 5 -6.19 12.43 -10.32
CA GLU A 5 -5.93 11.49 -9.23
C GLU A 5 -6.34 12.18 -7.92
N GLN A 6 -7.62 12.05 -7.56
CA GLN A 6 -8.20 12.72 -6.42
C GLN A 6 -7.96 11.87 -5.17
N PHE A 7 -7.36 12.45 -4.14
CA PHE A 7 -7.23 11.81 -2.83
C PHE A 7 -8.61 11.50 -2.23
N LEU A 8 -8.82 10.26 -1.79
CA LEU A 8 -10.04 9.80 -1.12
C LEU A 8 -9.85 9.72 0.39
N GLY A 9 -8.70 9.24 0.85
CA GLY A 9 -8.41 9.10 2.27
C GLY A 9 -7.16 8.30 2.56
N TYR A 10 -6.74 8.28 3.82
CA TYR A 10 -5.78 7.30 4.31
C TYR A 10 -6.50 6.00 4.67
N ILE A 11 -5.88 4.86 4.40
CA ILE A 11 -6.44 3.53 4.67
C ILE A 11 -5.55 2.71 5.60
N GLY A 12 -6.19 1.76 6.30
CA GLY A 12 -5.58 1.07 7.42
C GLY A 12 -5.85 1.78 8.75
N ASP A 13 -5.41 1.17 9.85
CA ASP A 13 -5.47 1.79 11.17
C ASP A 13 -4.14 2.43 11.56
N TYR A 14 -4.04 2.89 12.80
CA TYR A 14 -2.86 3.59 13.33
C TYR A 14 -1.55 2.79 13.17
N ARG A 15 -1.61 1.46 13.06
CA ARG A 15 -0.44 0.58 12.96
C ARG A 15 0.23 0.61 11.58
N VAL A 16 -0.49 1.07 10.55
CA VAL A 16 0.07 1.24 9.20
C VAL A 16 1.01 2.45 9.15
N HIS A 17 0.74 3.48 9.94
CA HIS A 17 1.67 4.58 10.12
C HIS A 17 2.95 4.06 10.77
N ASP A 18 4.10 4.55 10.33
CA ASP A 18 5.42 4.14 10.82
C ASP A 18 5.72 2.63 10.64
N SER A 19 5.02 1.98 9.70
CA SER A 19 5.27 0.59 9.35
C SER A 19 6.27 0.46 8.21
N LYS A 20 6.99 -0.66 8.18
CA LYS A 20 7.99 -0.95 7.15
C LYS A 20 7.51 -2.06 6.23
N ILE A 21 7.63 -1.87 4.92
CA ILE A 21 7.37 -2.96 3.97
C ILE A 21 8.45 -4.04 4.11
N GLU A 22 8.04 -5.26 4.44
CA GLU A 22 8.95 -6.41 4.58
C GLU A 22 8.88 -7.38 3.40
N GLY A 23 7.72 -7.48 2.76
CA GLY A 23 7.50 -8.44 1.69
C GLY A 23 6.37 -8.03 0.77
N ILE A 24 6.49 -8.43 -0.49
CA ILE A 24 5.44 -8.32 -1.49
C ILE A 24 5.38 -9.67 -2.21
N LEU A 25 4.21 -10.30 -2.17
CA LEU A 25 3.92 -11.54 -2.88
C LEU A 25 2.82 -11.27 -3.90
N CYS A 26 3.09 -11.57 -5.16
CA CYS A 26 2.12 -11.41 -6.25
C CYS A 26 1.73 -12.79 -6.78
N GLU A 27 0.43 -13.07 -6.79
CA GLU A 27 -0.12 -14.33 -7.30
C GLU A 27 -1.38 -14.04 -8.13
N ASN A 28 -1.36 -14.43 -9.40
CA ASN A 28 -2.44 -14.15 -10.35
C ASN A 28 -2.76 -12.64 -10.42
N ALA A 29 -4.00 -12.26 -10.10
CA ALA A 29 -4.48 -10.88 -10.03
C ALA A 29 -4.55 -10.36 -8.59
N ASN A 30 -3.77 -10.93 -7.67
CA ASN A 30 -3.73 -10.52 -6.27
C ASN A 30 -2.31 -10.17 -5.85
N ALA A 31 -2.20 -9.23 -4.92
CA ALA A 31 -0.93 -8.89 -4.27
C ALA A 31 -1.13 -8.90 -2.75
N THR A 32 -0.14 -9.42 -2.04
CA THR A 32 -0.08 -9.38 -0.59
C THR A 32 1.15 -8.60 -0.19
N VAL A 33 0.96 -7.51 0.55
CA VAL A 33 2.03 -6.67 1.09
C VAL A 33 2.12 -6.92 2.59
N THR A 34 3.26 -7.39 3.06
CA THR A 34 3.52 -7.57 4.49
C THR A 34 4.24 -6.35 5.02
N LEU A 35 3.67 -5.75 6.05
CA LEU A 35 4.22 -4.63 6.78
C LEU A 35 4.58 -5.09 8.20
N ARG A 36 5.64 -4.52 8.75
CA ARG A 36 5.94 -4.61 10.18
C ARG A 36 5.65 -3.27 10.82
N GLY A 37 4.70 -3.25 11.74
CA GLY A 37 4.36 -2.06 12.53
C GLY A 37 5.47 -1.71 13.53
N TYR A 38 5.36 -0.54 14.13
CA TYR A 38 6.37 -0.01 15.05
C TYR A 38 6.58 -0.88 16.30
N GLU A 39 5.52 -1.51 16.83
CA GLU A 39 5.60 -2.43 17.98
C GLU A 39 6.01 -3.86 17.58
N GLY A 40 6.23 -4.07 16.27
CA GLY A 40 6.68 -5.32 15.67
C GLY A 40 5.56 -6.31 15.39
N GLU A 41 4.30 -5.87 15.42
CA GLU A 41 3.16 -6.57 14.85
C GLU A 41 3.30 -6.76 13.34
N LEU A 42 2.74 -7.85 12.82
CA LEU A 42 2.69 -8.10 11.39
C LEU A 42 1.33 -7.69 10.85
N ILE A 43 1.34 -6.83 9.85
CA ILE A 43 0.16 -6.34 9.16
C ILE A 43 0.24 -6.86 7.73
N THR A 44 -0.81 -7.49 7.27
CA THR A 44 -0.92 -7.99 5.91
C THR A 44 -1.97 -7.19 5.17
N VAL A 45 -1.58 -6.58 4.06
CA VAL A 45 -2.45 -5.83 3.17
C VAL A 45 -2.68 -6.65 1.91
N HIS A 46 -3.91 -7.13 1.74
CA HIS A 46 -4.32 -7.94 0.60
C HIS A 46 -5.01 -7.06 -0.44
N PHE A 47 -4.49 -7.08 -1.66
CA PHE A 47 -5.08 -6.42 -2.82
C PHE A 47 -5.65 -7.46 -3.77
N TYR A 48 -6.87 -7.24 -4.23
CA TYR A 48 -7.58 -8.12 -5.16
C TYR A 48 -7.91 -7.39 -6.46
N GLY A 49 -7.89 -8.12 -7.58
CA GLY A 49 -8.13 -7.52 -8.90
C GLY A 49 -7.05 -6.51 -9.27
N VAL A 50 -5.79 -6.80 -8.91
CA VAL A 50 -4.63 -5.99 -9.23
C VAL A 50 -4.45 -5.93 -10.75
N GLN A 51 -4.51 -4.73 -11.30
CA GLN A 51 -4.30 -4.47 -12.72
C GLN A 51 -2.86 -4.06 -13.01
N ASN A 52 -2.27 -3.28 -12.11
CA ASN A 52 -0.93 -2.75 -12.31
C ASN A 52 -0.28 -2.39 -10.97
N MET A 53 1.05 -2.44 -10.93
CA MET A 53 1.88 -2.05 -9.81
C MET A 53 3.08 -1.26 -10.35
N HIS A 54 3.36 -0.10 -9.75
CA HIS A 54 4.58 0.64 -10.00
C HIS A 54 5.39 0.73 -8.72
N PHE A 55 6.67 0.38 -8.79
CA PHE A 55 7.54 0.37 -7.62
C PHE A 55 8.99 0.70 -7.97
N ASN A 56 9.65 1.34 -7.02
CA ASN A 56 11.09 1.49 -6.96
C ASN A 56 11.54 1.10 -5.55
N ARG A 57 12.33 0.02 -5.42
CA ARG A 57 12.86 -0.49 -4.14
C ARG A 57 11.85 -0.45 -2.96
N PRO A 58 10.66 -1.05 -3.09
CA PRO A 58 9.60 -0.91 -2.09
C PRO A 58 9.91 -1.67 -0.79
N ILE A 59 10.69 -2.75 -0.87
CA ILE A 59 11.09 -3.52 0.32
C ILE A 59 12.04 -2.69 1.17
N GLY A 60 11.69 -2.55 2.44
CA GLY A 60 12.42 -1.77 3.41
C GLY A 60 11.96 -0.31 3.52
N MET A 61 11.06 0.14 2.66
CA MET A 61 10.47 1.48 2.71
C MET A 61 9.68 1.67 4.01
N MET A 62 9.98 2.74 4.73
CA MET A 62 9.21 3.17 5.89
C MET A 62 8.01 3.99 5.42
N LEU A 63 6.83 3.69 5.94
CA LEU A 63 5.59 4.28 5.48
C LEU A 63 5.15 5.42 6.39
N TYR A 64 4.91 6.58 5.77
CA TYR A 64 4.09 7.62 6.38
C TYR A 64 2.63 7.21 6.45
N SER A 65 2.09 6.70 5.35
CA SER A 65 0.72 6.21 5.27
C SER A 65 0.51 5.42 3.98
N ILE A 66 -0.68 4.82 3.85
CA ILE A 66 -1.21 4.35 2.58
C ILE A 66 -2.40 5.24 2.23
N SER A 67 -2.34 5.88 1.07
CA SER A 67 -3.39 6.76 0.56
C SER A 67 -4.20 6.05 -0.52
N GLU A 68 -5.52 6.09 -0.38
CA GLU A 68 -6.45 5.69 -1.43
C GLU A 68 -6.74 6.91 -2.32
N MET A 69 -6.58 6.70 -3.62
CA MET A 69 -6.75 7.69 -4.67
C MET A 69 -7.82 7.20 -5.65
N LYS A 70 -8.59 8.14 -6.17
CA LYS A 70 -9.60 7.87 -7.21
C LYS A 70 -8.91 7.33 -8.47
N ALA A 71 -9.49 6.28 -9.01
CA ALA A 71 -9.18 5.74 -10.33
C ALA A 71 -10.48 5.38 -11.05
N LYS A 72 -10.38 4.93 -12.30
CA LYS A 72 -11.53 4.51 -13.08
C LYS A 72 -12.15 3.26 -12.43
N GLU A 73 -13.41 3.37 -12.02
CA GLU A 73 -14.19 2.26 -11.46
C GLU A 73 -14.09 0.99 -12.33
N PRO A 74 -13.99 -0.22 -11.72
CA PRO A 74 -14.05 -0.51 -10.28
C PRO A 74 -12.73 -0.30 -9.51
N LEU A 75 -11.72 0.30 -10.13
CA LEU A 75 -10.38 0.37 -9.57
C LEU A 75 -10.20 1.56 -8.61
N ARG A 76 -9.26 1.37 -7.70
CA ARG A 76 -8.67 2.36 -6.81
C ARG A 76 -7.16 2.29 -6.89
N LYS A 77 -6.51 3.45 -6.80
CA LYS A 77 -5.06 3.55 -6.74
C LYS A 77 -4.65 3.69 -5.27
N PHE A 78 -3.74 2.86 -4.83
CA PHE A 78 -3.22 2.83 -3.47
C PHE A 78 -1.76 3.25 -3.50
N LEU A 79 -1.44 4.38 -2.89
CA LEU A 79 -0.11 4.97 -2.86
C LEU A 79 0.50 4.79 -1.48
N PHE A 80 1.64 4.13 -1.41
CA PHE A 80 2.41 3.92 -0.19
C PHE A 80 3.38 5.10 -0.05
N ALA A 81 3.06 6.05 0.83
CA ALA A 81 3.82 7.27 1.00
C ALA A 81 5.11 6.96 1.80
N ASN A 82 6.26 7.23 1.19
CA ASN A 82 7.56 7.07 1.85
C ASN A 82 7.70 8.12 2.95
N TRP A 83 8.15 7.70 4.13
CA TRP A 83 8.49 8.58 5.25
C TRP A 83 9.71 9.46 4.96
N TYR A 84 10.65 8.97 4.16
CA TYR A 84 11.91 9.65 3.86
C TYR A 84 11.81 10.43 2.54
N GLU A 85 11.65 11.75 2.61
CA GLU A 85 11.50 12.62 1.43
C GLU A 85 12.72 12.62 0.49
N GLU A 86 13.92 12.34 1.02
CA GLU A 86 15.17 12.28 0.24
C GLU A 86 15.38 10.90 -0.44
N ASP A 87 14.58 9.90 -0.10
CA ASP A 87 14.67 8.54 -0.64
C ASP A 87 13.73 8.37 -1.85
N ASP A 88 14.23 7.82 -2.94
CA ASP A 88 13.45 7.61 -4.18
C ASP A 88 12.62 6.32 -4.17
N ALA A 89 12.61 5.58 -3.04
CA ALA A 89 11.76 4.41 -2.87
C ALA A 89 10.28 4.81 -2.97
N SER A 90 9.54 4.07 -3.78
CA SER A 90 8.13 4.35 -4.09
C SER A 90 7.36 3.07 -4.36
N PHE A 91 6.07 3.10 -4.04
CA PHE A 91 5.19 1.99 -4.32
C PHE A 91 3.74 2.43 -4.49
N GLU A 92 3.12 1.98 -5.58
CA GLU A 92 1.69 2.15 -5.82
C GLU A 92 1.08 0.91 -6.48
N ILE A 93 -0.19 0.67 -6.16
CA ILE A 93 -0.97 -0.47 -6.65
C ILE A 93 -2.30 0.05 -7.20
N LEU A 94 -2.70 -0.43 -8.38
CA LEU A 94 -4.04 -0.24 -8.92
C LEU A 94 -4.82 -1.55 -8.78
N ALA A 95 -5.87 -1.55 -7.95
CA ALA A 95 -6.63 -2.75 -7.61
C ALA A 95 -8.11 -2.44 -7.37
N GLU A 96 -8.97 -3.47 -7.39
CA GLU A 96 -10.41 -3.33 -7.17
C GLU A 96 -10.77 -3.24 -5.67
N ARG A 97 -9.98 -3.90 -4.82
CA ARG A 97 -10.29 -4.03 -3.40
C ARG A 97 -9.03 -4.20 -2.57
N VAL A 98 -9.08 -3.72 -1.33
CA VAL A 98 -8.04 -3.88 -0.32
C VAL A 98 -8.63 -4.41 0.98
N GLU A 99 -7.93 -5.31 1.67
CA GLU A 99 -8.28 -5.82 3.00
C GLU A 99 -7.03 -5.83 3.89
N PHE A 100 -7.21 -5.49 5.17
CA PHE A 100 -6.14 -5.49 6.17
C PHE A 100 -6.36 -6.63 7.16
N THR A 101 -5.30 -7.36 7.47
CA THR A 101 -5.27 -8.34 8.56
C THR A 101 -4.11 -8.00 9.49
N VAL A 102 -4.35 -7.95 10.79
CA VAL A 102 -3.30 -7.74 11.78
C VAL A 102 -3.14 -9.00 12.62
N GLN A 103 -1.89 -9.45 12.75
CA GLN A 103 -1.52 -10.56 13.62
C GLN A 103 -0.83 -9.98 14.86
N GLU A 104 -1.49 -10.11 15.99
CA GLU A 104 -0.92 -9.81 17.30
C GLU A 104 0.07 -10.93 17.68
N LYS A 105 1.14 -10.57 18.41
CA LYS A 105 2.15 -11.51 18.90
C LYS A 105 1.62 -12.44 19.98
#